data_AF-A0A918HJS9-F1
#
_entry.id   AF-A0A918HJS9-F1
#
_cell.length_a   1.000
_cell.length_b   1.000
_cell.length_c   1.000
_cell.angle_alpha   90.00
_cell.angle_beta   90.00
_cell.angle_gamma   90.00
#
_symmetry.space_group_name_H-M   'P 1'
#
loop_
_entity.id
_entity.type
_entity.pdbx_description
1 polymer ?
#
loop_
_entity_poly.entity_id
_entity_poly.type
_entity_poly.pdbx_seq_one_letter_code
_entity_poly.pdbx_strand_id
1 'polypeptide(L)'
;MIDERLFGHWYSSPFDVGAMETSELDFLPDGRGWSRFDSITSVVSIGRFRWSCPGPGLLEIRYGLRISGTWDTKTSGFATVDSTDPDDEVIRTAYRIGPDTPPYATEAVTTLVLEGSAVEFAFHFARGRLDISPADDDSAAIVPYDTA
;
A
#
# COMPACT_ATOMS: atom_id res chain seq x y z
N MET A 1 -14.86 -8.78 -9.10
CA MET A 1 -14.98 -7.57 -9.94
C MET A 1 -14.00 -6.54 -9.39
N ILE A 2 -13.47 -5.62 -10.18
CA ILE A 2 -12.56 -4.57 -9.70
C ILE A 2 -13.37 -3.29 -9.44
N ASP A 3 -13.18 -2.64 -8.30
CA ASP A 3 -13.73 -1.30 -8.03
C ASP A 3 -12.70 -0.24 -8.40
N GLU A 4 -12.97 0.52 -9.46
CA GLU A 4 -12.07 1.52 -10.01
C GLU A 4 -11.75 2.65 -9.01
N ARG A 5 -12.61 2.85 -8.01
CA ARG A 5 -12.34 3.83 -6.95
C ARG A 5 -11.13 3.42 -6.12
N LEU A 6 -10.68 2.17 -6.12
CA LEU A 6 -9.46 1.79 -5.41
C LEU A 6 -8.19 2.16 -6.15
N PHE A 7 -8.24 2.42 -7.46
CA PHE A 7 -7.05 2.68 -8.28
C PHE A 7 -6.21 3.85 -7.77
N GLY A 8 -4.90 3.72 -7.88
CA GLY A 8 -3.96 4.75 -7.46
C GLY A 8 -3.32 4.47 -6.11
N HIS A 9 -2.62 5.49 -5.65
CA HIS A 9 -1.84 5.54 -4.44
C HIS A 9 -2.69 5.96 -3.23
N TRP A 10 -2.38 5.35 -2.10
CA TRP A 10 -2.99 5.60 -0.81
C TRP A 10 -1.92 5.58 0.28
N TYR A 11 -1.89 6.58 1.14
CA TYR A 11 -0.83 6.74 2.15
C TYR A 11 -1.41 7.09 3.51
N SER A 12 -0.89 6.47 4.57
CA SER A 12 -1.45 6.60 5.92
C SER A 12 -0.93 7.81 6.70
N SER A 13 0.18 8.43 6.26
CA SER A 13 0.89 9.51 6.99
C SER A 13 0.01 10.61 7.61
N PRO A 14 -1.07 11.13 6.96
CA PRO A 14 -1.94 12.12 7.59
C PRO A 14 -2.68 11.61 8.83
N PHE A 15 -2.92 10.30 8.93
CA PHE A 15 -3.63 9.62 10.01
C PHE A 15 -2.69 9.05 11.09
N ASP A 16 -1.41 8.86 10.78
CA ASP A 16 -0.41 8.20 11.64
C ASP A 16 0.23 9.13 12.68
N VAL A 17 -0.58 9.95 13.34
CA VAL A 17 -0.05 10.91 14.33
C VAL A 17 0.63 10.17 15.48
N GLY A 18 1.94 10.43 15.63
CA GLY A 18 2.77 9.85 16.68
C GLY A 18 3.26 8.43 16.38
N ALA A 19 2.93 7.86 15.22
CA ALA A 19 3.53 6.61 14.77
C ALA A 19 4.99 6.83 14.36
N MET A 20 5.79 5.77 14.46
CA MET A 20 7.18 5.75 13.97
C MET A 20 7.27 5.13 12.58
N GLU A 21 6.13 4.82 11.99
CA GLU A 21 5.95 4.05 10.79
C GLU A 21 4.90 4.71 9.89
N THR A 22 5.06 4.53 8.58
CA THR A 22 4.09 4.94 7.57
C THR A 22 3.84 3.80 6.61
N SER A 23 2.63 3.77 6.09
CA SER A 23 2.13 2.67 5.29
C SER A 23 1.45 3.18 4.03
N GLU A 24 1.64 2.45 2.94
CA GLU A 24 1.10 2.80 1.64
C GLU A 24 0.48 1.59 0.96
N LEU A 25 -0.51 1.88 0.11
CA LEU A 25 -1.16 0.91 -0.75
C LEU A 25 -1.34 1.49 -2.15
N ASP A 26 -0.96 0.70 -3.14
CA ASP A 26 -1.03 1.09 -4.54
C ASP A 26 -1.78 0.02 -5.32
N PHE A 27 -2.88 0.42 -5.97
CA PHE A 27 -3.74 -0.47 -6.72
C PHE A 27 -3.70 -0.16 -8.21
N LEU A 28 -3.18 -1.09 -9.00
CA LEU A 28 -3.15 -1.00 -10.47
C LEU A 28 -4.46 -1.52 -11.09
N PRO A 29 -4.89 -0.97 -12.26
CA PRO A 29 -6.14 -1.36 -12.92
C PRO A 29 -6.25 -2.82 -13.35
N ASP A 30 -5.13 -3.52 -13.51
CA ASP A 30 -5.08 -4.92 -13.93
C ASP A 30 -5.15 -5.92 -12.77
N GLY A 31 -5.42 -5.44 -11.56
CA GLY A 31 -5.52 -6.26 -10.35
C GLY A 31 -4.17 -6.59 -9.72
N ARG A 32 -3.06 -5.98 -10.17
CA ARG A 32 -1.79 -5.97 -9.43
C ARG A 32 -1.74 -4.78 -8.46
N GLY A 33 -0.84 -4.83 -7.51
CA GLY A 33 -0.55 -3.72 -6.61
C GLY A 33 0.60 -4.05 -5.67
N TRP A 34 0.91 -3.11 -4.79
CA TRP A 34 1.89 -3.30 -3.74
C TRP A 34 1.48 -2.56 -2.47
N SER A 35 1.93 -3.07 -1.33
CA SER A 35 1.96 -2.38 -0.07
C SER A 35 3.38 -1.93 0.21
N ARG A 36 3.52 -0.83 0.96
CA ARG A 36 4.80 -0.37 1.47
C ARG A 36 4.66 -0.07 2.95
N PHE A 37 5.66 -0.48 3.71
CA PHE A 37 5.87 -0.12 5.10
C PHE A 37 7.24 0.52 5.23
N ASP A 38 7.31 1.70 5.81
CA ASP A 38 8.55 2.38 6.16
C ASP A 38 8.58 2.69 7.66
N SER A 39 9.71 2.49 8.30
CA SER A 39 9.96 2.94 9.66
C SER A 39 10.99 4.05 9.74
N ILE A 40 10.94 4.83 10.82
CA ILE A 40 11.95 5.84 11.15
C ILE A 40 13.34 5.23 11.40
N THR A 41 13.42 3.92 11.68
CA THR A 41 14.68 3.18 11.85
C THR A 41 15.21 2.62 10.53
N SER A 42 14.86 3.24 9.41
CA SER A 42 15.22 2.86 8.03
C SER A 42 14.68 1.52 7.54
N VAL A 43 13.84 0.80 8.29
CA VAL A 43 13.28 -0.47 7.81
C VAL A 43 12.28 -0.17 6.70
N VAL A 44 12.37 -0.91 5.60
CA VAL A 44 11.40 -0.89 4.52
C VAL A 44 10.97 -2.32 4.16
N SER A 45 9.69 -2.48 3.90
CA SER A 45 9.10 -3.73 3.44
C SER A 45 8.09 -3.41 2.33
N ILE A 46 8.23 -4.07 1.19
CA ILE A 46 7.31 -3.97 0.06
C ILE A 46 6.69 -5.34 -0.19
N GLY A 47 5.37 -5.41 -0.08
CA GLY A 47 4.59 -6.61 -0.38
C GLY A 47 3.88 -6.46 -1.71
N ARG A 48 4.21 -7.28 -2.71
CA ARG A 48 3.48 -7.30 -3.97
C ARG A 48 2.30 -8.23 -3.90
N PHE A 49 1.18 -7.77 -4.43
CA PHE A 49 -0.07 -8.51 -4.37
C PHE A 49 -0.87 -8.51 -5.66
N ARG A 50 -1.81 -9.45 -5.73
CA ARG A 50 -3.01 -9.37 -6.56
C ARG A 50 -4.18 -8.94 -5.69
N TRP A 51 -5.10 -8.18 -6.26
CA TRP A 51 -6.28 -7.72 -5.55
C TRP A 51 -7.55 -7.87 -6.38
N SER A 52 -8.68 -7.95 -5.68
CA SER A 52 -10.00 -7.95 -6.29
C SER A 52 -11.07 -7.52 -5.28
N CYS A 53 -12.27 -7.21 -5.77
CA CYS A 53 -13.47 -7.06 -4.93
C CYS A 53 -14.38 -8.28 -5.12
N PRO A 54 -14.41 -9.23 -4.14
CA PRO A 54 -15.26 -10.42 -4.21
C PRO A 54 -16.75 -10.09 -4.02
N GLY A 55 -17.06 -8.92 -3.47
CA GLY A 55 -18.41 -8.37 -3.35
C GLY A 55 -18.37 -6.86 -3.13
N PRO A 56 -19.52 -6.17 -3.15
CA PRO A 56 -19.59 -4.74 -2.87
C PRO A 56 -18.98 -4.40 -1.50
N GLY A 57 -18.06 -3.43 -1.45
CA GLY A 57 -17.40 -3.01 -0.20
C GLY A 57 -16.47 -4.06 0.41
N LEU A 58 -16.13 -5.13 -0.30
CA LEU A 58 -15.16 -6.13 0.14
C LEU A 58 -13.89 -6.04 -0.70
N LEU A 59 -12.74 -6.05 -0.04
CA LEU A 59 -11.42 -6.07 -0.64
C LEU A 59 -10.74 -7.39 -0.26
N GLU A 60 -10.17 -8.05 -1.25
CA GLU A 60 -9.26 -9.17 -1.06
C GLU A 60 -7.89 -8.79 -1.65
N ILE A 61 -6.86 -8.90 -0.82
CA ILE A 61 -5.44 -8.73 -1.18
C ILE A 61 -4.78 -10.09 -0.99
N ARG A 62 -4.07 -10.57 -2.00
CA ARG A 62 -3.28 -11.81 -1.96
C ARG A 62 -1.85 -11.48 -2.29
N TYR A 63 -0.98 -11.54 -1.29
CA TYR A 63 0.45 -11.37 -1.51
C TYR A 63 1.00 -12.55 -2.32
N GLY A 64 2.10 -12.27 -3.02
CA GLY A 64 2.88 -13.28 -3.75
C GLY A 64 4.38 -13.16 -3.50
N LEU A 65 4.85 -11.97 -3.11
CA LEU A 65 6.25 -11.66 -2.91
C LEU A 65 6.40 -10.57 -1.85
N ARG A 66 7.39 -10.73 -0.98
CA ARG A 66 7.81 -9.74 0.00
C ARG A 66 9.29 -9.42 -0.20
N ILE A 67 9.62 -8.13 -0.30
CA ILE A 67 11.00 -7.64 -0.32
C ILE A 67 11.21 -6.81 0.93
N SER A 68 12.21 -7.14 1.72
CA SER A 68 12.55 -6.41 2.95
C SER A 68 13.99 -5.92 2.92
N GLY A 69 14.24 -4.80 3.57
CA GLY A 69 15.58 -4.23 3.65
C GLY A 69 15.60 -2.89 4.36
N THR A 70 16.51 -2.02 3.93
CA THR A 70 16.63 -0.66 4.45
C THR A 70 16.47 0.38 3.37
N TRP A 71 15.91 1.54 3.70
CA TRP A 71 15.84 2.73 2.85
C TRP A 71 16.82 3.81 3.35
N ASP A 72 17.19 4.75 2.50
CA ASP A 72 17.96 5.92 2.91
C ASP A 72 17.42 7.21 2.31
N THR A 73 17.85 8.36 2.83
CA THR A 73 17.36 9.67 2.36
C THR A 73 17.95 10.11 1.01
N LYS A 74 18.83 9.30 0.41
CA LYS A 74 19.53 9.62 -0.85
C LYS A 74 18.94 8.90 -2.04
N THR A 75 18.22 7.82 -1.80
CA THR A 75 17.59 6.97 -2.81
C THR A 75 16.07 7.02 -2.66
N SER A 76 15.34 6.78 -3.74
CA SER A 76 13.88 6.74 -3.70
C SER A 76 13.34 5.43 -3.12
N GLY A 77 14.17 4.38 -3.01
CA GLY A 77 13.76 3.02 -2.65
C GLY A 77 14.72 2.32 -1.68
N PHE A 78 15.02 1.03 -1.95
CA PHE A 78 15.92 0.25 -1.10
C PHE A 78 17.38 0.73 -1.22
N ALA A 79 17.98 1.05 -0.07
CA ALA A 79 19.42 1.20 0.10
C ALA A 79 20.13 -0.16 0.23
N THR A 80 19.52 -1.09 0.97
CA THR A 80 19.92 -2.51 1.01
C THR A 80 18.69 -3.40 0.86
N VAL A 81 18.89 -4.58 0.29
CA VAL A 81 17.88 -5.66 0.27
C VAL A 81 18.40 -6.78 1.14
N ASP A 82 17.64 -7.11 2.18
CA ASP A 82 17.97 -8.16 3.13
C ASP A 82 17.32 -9.48 2.73
N SER A 83 16.10 -9.43 2.18
CA SER A 83 15.39 -10.63 1.72
C SER A 83 14.44 -10.37 0.56
N THR A 84 14.13 -11.43 -0.17
CA THR A 84 13.18 -11.46 -1.29
C THR A 84 12.52 -12.82 -1.29
N ASP A 85 11.36 -12.90 -0.64
CA ASP A 85 10.74 -14.16 -0.25
C ASP A 85 9.33 -14.29 -0.83
N PRO A 86 8.88 -15.50 -1.20
CA PRO A 86 7.48 -15.75 -1.47
C PRO A 86 6.62 -15.37 -0.26
N ASP A 87 5.44 -14.83 -0.53
CA ASP A 87 4.46 -14.44 0.49
C ASP A 87 3.09 -14.99 0.06
N ASP A 88 2.42 -15.72 0.95
CA ASP A 88 1.12 -16.34 0.70
C ASP A 88 0.00 -15.74 1.56
N GLU A 89 0.25 -14.60 2.21
CA GLU A 89 -0.74 -13.91 3.02
C GLU A 89 -1.95 -13.48 2.18
N VAL A 90 -3.15 -13.72 2.72
CA VAL A 90 -4.42 -13.28 2.15
C VAL A 90 -5.18 -12.45 3.16
N ILE A 91 -5.40 -11.18 2.83
CA ILE A 91 -6.22 -10.27 3.63
C ILE A 91 -7.59 -10.13 2.97
N ARG A 92 -8.64 -10.34 3.76
CA ARG A 92 -10.04 -10.07 3.36
C ARG A 92 -10.64 -9.10 4.35
N THR A 93 -11.03 -7.93 3.87
CA THR A 93 -11.54 -6.87 4.72
C THR A 93 -12.68 -6.12 4.04
N ALA A 94 -13.62 -5.63 4.84
CA ALA A 94 -14.56 -4.62 4.37
C ALA A 94 -13.82 -3.28 4.20
N TYR A 95 -14.26 -2.47 3.25
CA TYR A 95 -13.71 -1.14 3.03
C TYR A 95 -14.77 -0.12 2.66
N ARG A 96 -14.46 1.14 3.00
CA ARG A 96 -15.21 2.33 2.56
C ARG A 96 -14.26 3.35 1.95
N ILE A 97 -14.75 4.08 0.95
CA ILE A 97 -14.07 5.25 0.39
C ILE A 97 -15.00 6.45 0.55
N GLY A 98 -14.49 7.53 1.15
CA GLY A 98 -15.25 8.75 1.36
C GLY A 98 -14.43 9.85 2.03
N PRO A 99 -15.03 11.00 2.29
CA PRO A 99 -14.36 12.06 3.04
C PRO A 99 -14.08 11.61 4.48
N ASP A 100 -12.87 11.89 4.97
CA ASP A 100 -12.51 11.77 6.37
C ASP A 100 -11.52 12.90 6.75
N THR A 101 -11.50 13.32 8.00
CA THR A 101 -10.63 14.40 8.47
C THR A 101 -9.46 13.82 9.25
N PRO A 102 -8.22 13.90 8.73
CA PRO A 102 -7.05 13.45 9.45
C PRO A 102 -6.89 14.18 10.79
N PRO A 103 -6.25 13.57 11.81
CA PRO A 103 -5.97 14.25 13.06
C PRO A 103 -5.22 15.57 12.82
N TYR A 104 -5.68 16.64 13.47
CA TYR A 104 -5.18 18.01 13.34
C TYR A 104 -5.39 18.70 11.99
N ALA A 105 -6.00 18.04 11.00
CA ALA A 105 -6.47 18.70 9.79
C ALA A 105 -7.79 19.44 10.04
N THR A 106 -8.00 20.54 9.32
CA THR A 106 -9.27 21.29 9.32
C THR A 106 -10.16 20.92 8.14
N GLU A 107 -9.61 20.29 7.11
CA GLU A 107 -10.30 19.91 5.89
C GLU A 107 -10.32 18.39 5.74
N ALA A 108 -11.42 17.87 5.20
CA ALA A 108 -11.53 16.45 4.89
C ALA A 108 -10.77 16.10 3.61
N VAL A 109 -10.18 14.93 3.59
CA VAL A 109 -9.53 14.33 2.41
C VAL A 109 -10.32 13.11 1.97
N THR A 110 -10.14 12.69 0.71
CA THR A 110 -10.68 11.39 0.28
C THR A 110 -9.85 10.28 0.92
N THR A 111 -10.53 9.36 1.61
CA THR A 111 -9.88 8.36 2.47
C THR A 111 -10.40 6.97 2.13
N LEU A 112 -9.48 6.01 2.04
CA LEU A 112 -9.77 4.58 2.09
C LEU A 112 -9.70 4.15 3.55
N VAL A 113 -10.76 3.53 4.04
CA VAL A 113 -10.80 2.95 5.38
C VAL A 113 -11.05 1.46 5.29
N LEU A 114 -10.15 0.69 5.89
CA LEU A 114 -10.28 -0.75 6.07
C LEU A 114 -10.97 -1.00 7.41
N GLU A 115 -12.07 -1.76 7.40
CA GLU A 115 -12.92 -1.90 8.60
C GLU A 115 -12.68 -3.19 9.37
N GLY A 116 -12.09 -4.22 8.74
CA GLY A 116 -11.88 -5.53 9.36
C GLY A 116 -10.42 -5.85 9.70
N SER A 117 -9.50 -5.55 8.78
CA SER A 117 -8.07 -5.88 8.94
C SER A 117 -7.20 -4.75 8.43
N ALA A 118 -6.16 -4.44 9.21
CA ALA A 118 -5.11 -3.51 8.80
C ALA A 118 -4.28 -4.11 7.67
N VAL A 119 -3.67 -3.25 6.87
CA VAL A 119 -2.60 -3.60 5.95
C VAL A 119 -1.40 -2.76 6.32
N GLU A 120 -0.24 -3.39 6.48
CA GLU A 120 0.97 -2.73 7.00
C GLU A 120 0.66 -1.90 8.26
N PHE A 121 -0.07 -2.47 9.22
CA PHE A 121 -0.45 -1.81 10.49
C PHE A 121 -1.38 -0.58 10.38
N ALA A 122 -1.82 -0.19 9.18
CA ALA A 122 -2.71 0.95 8.98
C ALA A 122 -4.15 0.55 8.56
N PHE A 123 -5.11 1.35 9.01
CA PHE A 123 -6.54 1.21 8.66
C PHE A 123 -7.06 2.37 7.81
N HIS A 124 -6.41 3.54 7.85
CA HIS A 124 -6.86 4.76 7.16
C HIS A 124 -5.76 5.24 6.24
N PHE A 125 -6.12 5.47 4.97
CA PHE A 125 -5.18 5.92 3.96
C PHE A 125 -5.79 7.09 3.20
N ALA A 126 -5.08 8.22 3.16
CA ALA A 126 -5.43 9.36 2.34
C ALA A 126 -5.16 9.06 0.88
N ARG A 127 -5.99 9.60 -0.01
CA ARG A 127 -5.80 9.50 -1.46
C ARG A 127 -4.56 10.28 -1.90
N GLY A 128 -3.66 9.61 -2.62
CA GLY A 128 -2.55 10.22 -3.35
C GLY A 128 -2.80 10.31 -4.86
N ARG A 129 -1.74 10.06 -5.64
CA ARG A 129 -1.77 10.05 -7.11
C ARG A 129 -2.70 8.96 -7.65
N LEU A 130 -3.40 9.25 -8.75
CA LEU A 130 -4.18 8.24 -9.49
C LEU A 130 -3.36 7.60 -10.63
N ASP A 131 -2.41 8.35 -11.16
CA ASP A 131 -1.57 8.00 -12.30
C ASP A 131 -0.32 7.24 -11.84
N ILE A 132 -0.53 6.02 -11.31
CA ILE A 132 0.56 5.12 -10.93
C ILE A 132 0.77 4.03 -11.98
N SER A 133 1.99 3.50 -12.01
CA SER A 133 2.43 2.46 -12.90
C SER A 133 3.33 1.47 -12.15
N PRO A 134 3.62 0.29 -12.71
CA PRO A 134 4.61 -0.63 -12.13
C PRO A 134 6.01 -0.02 -11.94
N ALA A 135 6.33 1.10 -12.61
CA ALA A 135 7.61 1.78 -12.43
C ALA A 135 7.65 2.67 -11.17
N ASP A 136 6.50 2.95 -10.56
CA ASP A 136 6.41 3.66 -9.28
C ASP A 136 6.62 2.70 -8.07
N ASP A 137 6.60 1.38 -8.28
CA ASP A 137 7.01 0.39 -7.28
C ASP A 137 8.53 0.26 -7.23
N ASP A 138 9.17 0.74 -6.17
CA ASP A 138 10.63 0.67 -6.00
C ASP A 138 11.16 -0.76 -6.04
N SER A 139 10.36 -1.76 -5.66
CA SER A 139 10.78 -3.16 -5.75
C SER A 139 10.90 -3.65 -7.20
N ALA A 140 10.37 -2.91 -8.19
CA ALA A 140 10.49 -3.24 -9.62
C ALA A 140 11.93 -3.19 -10.14
N ALA A 141 12.80 -2.41 -9.50
CA ALA A 141 14.22 -2.41 -9.78
C ALA A 141 14.94 -3.67 -9.26
N ILE A 142 14.39 -4.33 -8.24
CA ILE A 142 14.96 -5.54 -7.62
C ILE A 142 14.43 -6.79 -8.30
N VAL A 143 13.11 -6.89 -8.38
CA VAL A 143 12.39 -7.96 -9.08
C VAL A 143 11.47 -7.30 -10.09
N PRO A 144 11.74 -7.38 -11.40
CA PRO A 144 10.82 -6.82 -12.39
C PRO A 144 9.45 -7.51 -12.35
N TYR A 145 8.39 -6.79 -12.71
CA TYR A 145 7.10 -7.42 -12.97
C TYR A 145 7.18 -8.28 -14.23
N ASP A 146 6.53 -9.44 -14.20
CA ASP A 146 6.35 -10.24 -15.42
C ASP A 146 5.65 -9.41 -16.49
N THR A 147 6.19 -9.48 -17.71
CA THR A 147 5.52 -8.94 -18.90
C THR A 147 4.42 -9.93 -19.28
N ALA A 148 3.17 -9.50 -19.18
CA ALA A 148 2.00 -10.26 -19.64
C ALA A 148 1.97 -10.32 -21.17
#